data_AF-A0A6E8W7E4-F1
#
_entry.id   AF-A0A6E8W7E4-F1
#
_cell.length_a   1.000
_cell.length_b   1.000
_cell.length_c   1.000
_cell.angle_alpha   90.00
_cell.angle_beta   90.00
_cell.angle_gamma   90.00
#
_symmetry.space_group_name_H-M   'P 1'
#
loop_
_entity.id
_entity.type
_entity.pdbx_description
1 polymer ?
#
loop_
_entity_poly.entity_id
_entity_poly.type
_entity_poly.pdbx_seq_one_letter_code
_entity_poly.pdbx_strand_id
1 'polypeptide(L)'
;MMGGMMTDILISLDDRYLYFSNWRHGDVRQYDISDRANPRLTGQVFLGGAIQRDAPRRVLNDPELKEAPEPVFLKGRRLLGGPQMLQLSLDGRRLYVSSSLFSPWDKQFYPEMVAAGGTIVQLDIDVENGGMKLNENFLVDFGGEPYGPGLPHEMRYPGGDCTSDIWLVNE
;
A
#
# COMPACT_ATOMS: atom_id res chain seq x y z
N MET A 1 -11.14 12.16 15.73
CA MET A 1 -11.12 11.77 14.30
C MET A 1 -9.76 11.13 14.02
N MET A 2 -9.72 9.94 13.42
CA MET A 2 -8.46 9.28 13.07
C MET A 2 -8.16 9.54 11.59
N GLY A 3 -7.09 10.27 11.30
CA GLY A 3 -6.65 10.48 9.91
C GLY A 3 -6.03 9.23 9.31
N GLY A 4 -6.11 9.09 7.98
CA GLY A 4 -5.56 7.96 7.23
C GLY A 4 -4.05 7.88 7.22
N MET A 5 -3.38 9.02 7.46
CA MET A 5 -1.93 9.17 7.36
C MET A 5 -1.46 8.76 5.96
N MET A 6 -1.73 9.62 4.97
CA MET A 6 -1.20 9.44 3.63
C MET A 6 0.31 9.62 3.68
N THR A 7 1.07 8.58 3.38
CA THR A 7 2.54 8.58 3.55
C THR A 7 3.31 8.52 2.25
N ASP A 8 2.71 7.98 1.20
CA ASP A 8 3.36 7.86 -0.10
C ASP A 8 2.34 8.03 -1.23
N ILE A 9 2.82 8.57 -2.36
CA ILE A 9 2.03 8.78 -3.58
C ILE A 9 2.88 8.43 -4.79
N LEU A 10 2.26 7.90 -5.85
CA LEU A 10 2.90 7.78 -7.16
C LEU A 10 1.89 7.93 -8.29
N ILE A 11 2.38 8.28 -9.48
CA ILE A 11 1.58 8.40 -10.70
C ILE A 11 2.04 7.34 -11.69
N SER A 12 1.10 6.76 -12.46
CA SER A 12 1.43 5.85 -13.54
C SER A 12 2.18 6.54 -14.67
N LEU A 13 3.02 5.81 -15.40
CA LEU A 13 3.88 6.39 -16.44
C LEU A 13 3.10 7.08 -17.57
N ASP A 14 1.85 6.68 -17.80
CA ASP A 14 0.92 7.28 -18.76
C ASP A 14 0.13 8.48 -18.19
N ASP A 15 0.48 8.96 -16.99
CA ASP A 15 -0.19 10.04 -16.25
C ASP A 15 -1.70 9.83 -16.00
N ARG A 16 -2.20 8.59 -16.13
CA ARG A 16 -3.63 8.30 -16.03
C ARG A 16 -4.10 8.01 -14.62
N TYR A 17 -3.28 7.39 -13.79
CA TYR A 17 -3.66 6.95 -12.45
C TYR A 17 -2.74 7.49 -11.36
N LEU A 18 -3.33 7.99 -10.28
CA LEU A 18 -2.67 8.31 -9.03
C LEU A 18 -2.91 7.19 -8.02
N TYR A 19 -1.86 6.78 -7.32
CA TYR A 19 -1.93 5.84 -6.22
C TYR A 19 -1.43 6.51 -4.95
N PHE A 20 -2.03 6.17 -3.82
CA PHE A 20 -1.50 6.56 -2.53
C PHE A 20 -1.80 5.54 -1.45
N SER A 21 -0.99 5.56 -0.39
CA SER A 21 -1.11 4.67 0.76
C SER A 21 -1.58 5.44 1.99
N ASN A 22 -2.68 5.00 2.60
CA ASN A 22 -3.10 5.43 3.92
C ASN A 22 -2.51 4.47 4.96
N TRP A 23 -1.30 4.75 5.43
CA TRP A 23 -0.58 3.84 6.31
C TRP A 23 -1.35 3.52 7.59
N ARG A 24 -2.07 4.49 8.15
CA ARG A 24 -2.81 4.28 9.40
C ARG A 24 -4.17 3.61 9.22
N HIS A 25 -4.89 3.93 8.15
CA HIS A 25 -6.16 3.26 7.84
C HIS A 25 -5.93 1.86 7.27
N GLY A 26 -4.83 1.62 6.58
CA GLY A 26 -4.48 0.30 6.07
C GLY A 26 -4.81 0.08 4.61
N ASP A 27 -5.27 1.08 3.87
CA ASP A 27 -5.65 0.94 2.47
C ASP A 27 -4.70 1.65 1.50
N VAL A 28 -4.53 1.02 0.34
CA VAL A 28 -4.04 1.69 -0.88
C VAL A 28 -5.26 2.16 -1.64
N ARG A 29 -5.17 3.31 -2.32
CA ARG A 29 -6.19 3.80 -3.23
C ARG A 29 -5.61 4.08 -4.61
N GLN A 30 -6.47 3.92 -5.61
CA GLN A 30 -6.21 4.28 -7.00
C GLN A 30 -7.27 5.28 -7.46
N TYR A 31 -6.81 6.37 -8.07
CA TYR A 31 -7.65 7.40 -8.66
C TYR A 31 -7.34 7.55 -10.14
N ASP A 32 -8.36 7.57 -10.99
CA ASP A 32 -8.23 8.07 -12.36
C ASP A 32 -8.09 9.59 -12.31
N ILE A 33 -6.99 10.09 -12.89
CA ILE A 33 -6.62 11.51 -12.96
C ILE A 33 -6.55 12.03 -14.40
N SER A 34 -7.23 11.35 -15.35
CA SER A 34 -7.39 11.83 -16.72
C SER A 34 -7.96 13.27 -16.76
N ASP A 35 -8.83 13.59 -15.81
CA ASP A 35 -9.18 14.96 -15.42
C ASP A 35 -8.55 15.28 -14.05
N ARG A 36 -7.41 15.98 -14.07
CA ARG A 36 -6.64 16.32 -12.86
C ARG A 36 -7.41 17.23 -11.89
N ALA A 37 -8.41 17.97 -12.36
CA ALA A 37 -9.24 18.82 -11.51
C ALA A 37 -10.33 18.02 -10.78
N ASN A 38 -10.70 16.84 -11.30
CA ASN A 38 -11.74 15.99 -10.74
C ASN A 38 -11.29 14.51 -10.64
N PRO A 39 -10.32 14.18 -9.76
CA PRO A 39 -9.86 12.79 -9.58
C PRO A 39 -11.00 11.86 -9.16
N ARG A 40 -11.03 10.66 -9.75
CA ARG A 40 -12.10 9.67 -9.51
C ARG A 40 -11.54 8.40 -8.87
N LEU A 41 -12.02 8.03 -7.69
CA LEU A 41 -11.66 6.76 -7.03
C LEU A 41 -12.09 5.58 -7.92
N THR A 42 -11.14 4.72 -8.30
CA THR A 42 -11.36 3.53 -9.13
C THR A 42 -10.98 2.23 -8.43
N GLY A 43 -10.16 2.28 -7.37
CA GLY A 43 -9.77 1.10 -6.61
C GLY A 43 -9.40 1.40 -5.17
N GLN A 44 -9.70 0.47 -4.26
CA GLN A 44 -9.33 0.50 -2.84
C GLN A 44 -9.05 -0.92 -2.37
N VAL A 45 -7.90 -1.15 -1.72
CA VAL A 45 -7.52 -2.45 -1.18
C VAL A 45 -6.93 -2.27 0.20
N PHE A 46 -7.48 -2.96 1.19
CA PHE A 46 -6.96 -3.02 2.55
C PHE A 46 -5.83 -4.06 2.64
N LEU A 47 -4.76 -3.71 3.34
CA LEU A 47 -3.53 -4.51 3.52
C LEU A 47 -3.06 -4.48 4.98
N GLY A 48 -4.00 -4.41 5.94
CA GLY A 48 -3.71 -4.17 7.34
C GLY A 48 -4.55 -3.02 7.89
N GLY A 49 -3.96 -2.25 8.80
CA GLY A 49 -4.47 -0.97 9.26
C GLY A 49 -5.06 -1.00 10.66
N ALA A 50 -5.22 0.20 11.23
CA ALA A 50 -5.74 0.37 12.58
C ALA A 50 -7.28 0.36 12.67
N ILE A 51 -7.97 0.23 11.53
CA ILE A 51 -9.45 0.19 11.47
C ILE A 51 -10.01 -1.21 11.19
N GLN A 52 -9.17 -2.25 11.18
CA GLN A 52 -9.64 -3.63 10.98
C GLN A 52 -10.68 -4.03 12.04
N ARG A 53 -11.59 -4.94 11.69
CA ARG A 53 -12.70 -5.36 12.56
C ARG A 53 -12.22 -5.90 13.91
N ASP A 54 -11.08 -6.56 13.95
CA ASP A 54 -10.49 -7.13 15.16
C ASP A 54 -9.47 -6.20 15.84
N ALA A 55 -9.32 -4.96 15.35
CA ALA A 55 -8.43 -3.99 15.96
C ALA A 55 -8.90 -3.67 17.39
N PRO A 56 -7.97 -3.37 18.33
CA PRO A 56 -8.32 -3.03 19.72
C PRO A 56 -9.24 -1.81 19.84
N ARG A 57 -9.29 -0.98 18.79
CA ARG A 57 -10.09 0.25 18.73
C ARG A 57 -11.26 0.04 17.79
N ARG A 58 -12.47 0.30 18.28
CA ARG A 58 -13.69 0.21 17.48
C ARG A 58 -13.91 1.50 16.68
N VAL A 59 -14.15 1.36 15.38
CA VAL A 59 -14.65 2.44 14.54
C VAL A 59 -16.11 2.71 14.91
N LEU A 60 -16.43 3.93 15.36
CA LEU A 60 -17.78 4.31 15.79
C LEU A 60 -18.61 4.91 14.66
N ASN A 61 -17.94 5.61 13.74
CA ASN A 61 -18.56 6.26 12.59
C ASN A 61 -17.52 6.32 11.48
N ASP A 62 -17.87 5.80 10.31
CA ASP A 62 -17.08 5.89 9.10
C ASP A 62 -18.03 6.35 7.97
N PRO A 63 -17.78 7.53 7.37
CA PRO A 63 -18.64 8.03 6.29
C PRO A 63 -18.39 7.33 4.96
N GLU A 64 -17.27 6.62 4.81
CA GLU A 64 -16.87 5.94 3.58
C GLU A 64 -17.23 4.45 3.62
N LEU A 65 -16.97 3.78 4.75
CA LEU A 65 -17.17 2.35 4.91
C LEU A 65 -18.43 2.03 5.71
N LYS A 66 -19.20 1.06 5.22
CA LYS A 66 -20.36 0.53 5.97
C LYS A 66 -19.94 -0.30 7.18
N GLU A 67 -18.83 -1.02 7.04
CA GLU A 67 -18.29 -1.92 8.06
C GLU A 67 -16.77 -1.83 8.09
N ALA A 68 -16.18 -2.14 9.25
CA ALA A 68 -14.74 -2.23 9.39
C ALA A 68 -14.17 -3.35 8.49
N PRO A 69 -13.04 -3.12 7.81
CA PRO A 69 -12.42 -4.12 6.95
C PRO A 69 -11.96 -5.35 7.73
N GLU A 70 -12.02 -6.52 7.09
CA GLU A 70 -11.52 -7.76 7.67
C GLU A 70 -9.98 -7.79 7.75
N PRO A 71 -9.41 -8.53 8.72
CA PRO A 71 -8.01 -8.89 8.69
C PRO A 71 -7.63 -9.62 7.40
N VAL A 72 -6.50 -9.25 6.82
CA VAL A 72 -6.03 -9.83 5.56
C VAL A 72 -4.99 -10.89 5.84
N PHE A 73 -5.17 -12.07 5.23
CA PHE A 73 -4.23 -13.17 5.28
C PHE A 73 -3.77 -13.51 3.87
N LEU A 74 -2.47 -13.66 3.69
CA LEU A 74 -1.86 -14.00 2.42
C LEU A 74 -0.87 -15.14 2.64
N LYS A 75 -1.07 -16.27 1.97
CA LYS A 75 -0.21 -17.47 2.09
C LYS A 75 0.05 -17.88 3.56
N GLY A 76 -0.99 -17.80 4.40
CA GLY A 76 -0.93 -18.11 5.84
C GLY A 76 -0.35 -17.00 6.73
N ARG A 77 0.14 -15.90 6.16
CA ARG A 77 0.67 -14.74 6.87
C ARG A 77 -0.42 -13.69 7.08
N ARG A 78 -0.63 -13.24 8.32
CA ARG A 78 -1.44 -12.04 8.60
C ARG A 78 -0.67 -10.80 8.16
N LEU A 79 -1.32 -9.93 7.38
CA LEU A 79 -0.76 -8.62 7.05
C LEU A 79 -0.98 -7.68 8.24
N LEU A 80 0.13 -7.34 8.90
CA LEU A 80 0.21 -6.41 10.04
C LEU A 80 0.80 -5.08 9.58
N GLY A 81 0.55 -4.02 10.34
CA GLY A 81 0.96 -2.67 9.94
C GLY A 81 -0.06 -2.05 9.00
N GLY A 82 0.41 -1.19 8.10
CA GLY A 82 -0.39 -0.70 6.98
C GLY A 82 0.48 -0.47 5.75
N PRO A 83 -0.12 -0.23 4.58
CA PRO A 83 0.62 -0.01 3.35
C PRO A 83 1.41 1.30 3.44
N GLN A 84 2.67 1.27 3.03
CA GLN A 84 3.56 2.42 3.11
C GLN A 84 4.16 2.76 1.75
N MET A 85 5.40 2.34 1.42
CA MET A 85 5.99 2.66 0.13
C MET A 85 5.27 1.89 -0.96
N LEU A 86 5.02 2.60 -2.04
CA LEU A 86 4.40 2.12 -3.26
C LEU A 86 5.44 2.10 -4.37
N GLN A 87 5.48 1.01 -5.15
CA GLN A 87 6.34 0.95 -6.33
C GLN A 87 5.64 0.28 -7.50
N LEU A 88 5.37 1.07 -8.54
CA LEU A 88 4.64 0.65 -9.74
C LEU A 88 5.60 0.25 -10.85
N SER A 89 5.28 -0.85 -11.54
CA SER A 89 5.99 -1.28 -12.73
C SER A 89 5.77 -0.31 -13.89
N LEU A 90 6.75 -0.21 -14.80
CA LEU A 90 6.67 0.71 -15.96
C LEU A 90 5.46 0.48 -16.87
N ASP A 91 4.98 -0.77 -16.97
CA ASP A 91 3.75 -1.10 -17.71
C ASP A 91 2.45 -0.83 -16.93
N GLY A 92 2.55 -0.31 -15.71
CA GLY A 92 1.43 0.03 -14.83
C GLY A 92 0.68 -1.14 -14.22
N ARG A 93 1.06 -2.40 -14.50
CA ARG A 93 0.25 -3.58 -14.17
C ARG A 93 0.51 -4.18 -12.79
N ARG A 94 1.63 -3.84 -12.14
CA ARG A 94 2.07 -4.43 -10.87
C ARG A 94 2.47 -3.33 -9.90
N LEU A 95 1.76 -3.23 -8.80
CA LEU A 95 2.06 -2.28 -7.72
C LEU A 95 2.56 -3.06 -6.50
N TYR A 96 3.81 -2.87 -6.11
CA TYR A 96 4.36 -3.47 -4.89
C TYR A 96 4.18 -2.50 -3.73
N VAL A 97 3.89 -3.07 -2.57
CA VAL A 97 3.55 -2.30 -1.36
C VAL A 97 4.32 -2.87 -0.18
N SER A 98 5.14 -2.04 0.46
CA SER A 98 5.81 -2.39 1.72
C SER A 98 5.01 -1.88 2.92
N SER A 99 5.37 -2.32 4.13
CA SER A 99 4.55 -2.08 5.33
C SER A 99 5.14 -1.06 6.33
N SER A 100 6.43 -0.74 6.25
CA SER A 100 7.13 0.04 7.28
C SER A 100 7.26 1.51 6.91
N LEU A 101 6.99 2.42 7.83
CA LEU A 101 7.18 3.86 7.64
C LEU A 101 8.51 4.34 8.21
N PHE A 102 8.66 4.23 9.52
CA PHE A 102 9.81 4.73 10.25
C PHE A 102 9.82 4.08 11.62
N SER A 103 10.93 3.43 11.99
CA SER A 103 10.91 2.46 13.10
C SER A 103 10.34 2.99 14.43
N PRO A 104 10.60 4.23 14.88
CA PRO A 104 9.93 4.80 16.06
C PRO A 104 8.41 4.88 15.93
N TRP A 105 7.90 5.26 14.75
CA TRP A 105 6.45 5.33 14.50
C TRP A 105 5.86 3.94 14.33
N ASP A 106 6.57 3.02 13.65
CA ASP A 106 6.15 1.62 13.52
C ASP A 106 5.97 0.99 14.91
N LYS A 107 6.92 1.21 15.84
CA LYS A 107 6.83 0.75 17.23
C LYS A 107 5.65 1.34 17.99
N GLN A 108 5.31 2.59 17.72
CA GLN A 108 4.23 3.29 18.41
C GLN A 108 2.85 2.87 17.89
N PHE A 109 2.68 2.75 16.56
CA PHE A 109 1.38 2.53 15.93
C PHE A 109 1.11 1.05 15.62
N TYR A 110 2.15 0.28 15.29
CA TYR A 110 2.06 -1.12 14.89
C TYR A 110 3.14 -1.99 15.54
N PRO A 111 3.20 -2.06 16.88
CA PRO A 111 4.20 -2.87 17.59
C PRO A 111 4.15 -4.36 17.20
N GLU A 112 2.97 -4.88 16.85
CA GLU A 112 2.82 -6.27 16.39
C GLU A 112 3.51 -6.52 15.04
N MET A 113 3.47 -5.54 14.11
CA MET A 113 4.21 -5.63 12.85
C MET A 113 5.72 -5.65 13.13
N VAL A 114 6.19 -4.80 14.05
CA VAL A 114 7.63 -4.76 14.41
C VAL A 114 8.07 -6.10 15.02
N ALA A 115 7.24 -6.72 15.85
CA ALA A 115 7.55 -8.02 16.45
C ALA A 115 7.49 -9.18 15.46
N ALA A 116 6.60 -9.12 14.47
CA ALA A 116 6.39 -10.21 13.52
C ALA A 116 7.24 -10.07 12.24
N GLY A 117 7.71 -8.87 11.92
CA GLY A 117 8.32 -8.52 10.64
C GLY A 117 7.31 -7.94 9.65
N GLY A 118 7.78 -7.00 8.85
CA GLY A 118 6.98 -6.42 7.78
C GLY A 118 6.92 -7.30 6.55
N THR A 119 6.15 -6.85 5.56
CA THR A 119 5.89 -7.62 4.33
C THR A 119 5.99 -6.73 3.11
N ILE A 120 6.34 -7.33 1.97
CA ILE A 120 6.06 -6.75 0.65
C ILE A 120 5.01 -7.63 -0.03
N VAL A 121 3.95 -6.99 -0.53
CA VAL A 121 2.88 -7.62 -1.32
C VAL A 121 2.80 -6.98 -2.70
N GLN A 122 2.10 -7.64 -3.62
CA GLN A 122 1.82 -7.11 -4.95
C GLN A 122 0.31 -6.94 -5.13
N LEU A 123 -0.09 -5.81 -5.71
CA LEU A 123 -1.43 -5.60 -6.26
C LEU A 123 -1.36 -5.71 -7.79
N ASP A 124 -2.28 -6.50 -8.35
CA ASP A 124 -2.54 -6.54 -9.78
C ASP A 124 -3.45 -5.37 -10.15
N ILE A 125 -3.05 -4.60 -11.17
CA ILE A 125 -3.73 -3.37 -11.58
C ILE A 125 -4.46 -3.58 -12.91
N ASP A 126 -5.75 -3.23 -12.95
CA ASP A 126 -6.49 -3.09 -14.22
C ASP A 126 -6.21 -1.69 -14.80
N VAL A 127 -5.24 -1.65 -15.72
CA VAL A 127 -4.80 -0.41 -16.39
C VAL A 127 -5.82 0.10 -17.43
N GLU A 128 -6.77 -0.73 -17.85
CA GLU A 128 -7.76 -0.36 -18.87
C GLU A 128 -8.97 0.31 -18.22
N ASN A 129 -9.55 -0.34 -17.22
CA ASN A 129 -10.80 0.08 -16.57
C ASN A 129 -10.58 0.79 -15.22
N GLY A 130 -9.38 0.70 -14.66
CA GLY A 130 -9.12 1.03 -13.26
C GLY A 130 -9.59 -0.10 -12.33
N GLY A 131 -9.07 -0.08 -11.12
CA GLY A 131 -9.22 -1.13 -10.13
C GLY A 131 -7.89 -1.83 -9.84
N MET A 132 -7.86 -2.44 -8.67
CA MET A 132 -6.70 -3.20 -8.20
C MET A 132 -7.13 -4.33 -7.28
N LYS A 133 -6.37 -5.42 -7.28
CA LYS A 133 -6.62 -6.60 -6.46
C LYS A 133 -5.32 -7.11 -5.85
N LEU A 134 -5.37 -7.58 -4.61
CA LEU A 134 -4.25 -8.29 -3.99
C LEU A 134 -3.91 -9.56 -4.79
N ASN A 135 -2.65 -9.67 -5.21
CA ASN A 135 -2.13 -10.88 -5.84
C ASN A 135 -1.88 -11.95 -4.77
N GLU A 136 -2.71 -12.99 -4.79
CA GLU A 136 -2.69 -14.08 -3.81
C GLU A 136 -1.40 -14.95 -3.87
N ASN A 137 -0.60 -14.82 -4.93
CA ASN A 137 0.57 -15.66 -5.18
C ASN A 137 1.89 -15.02 -4.73
N PHE A 138 1.93 -13.70 -4.52
CA PHE A 138 3.15 -12.95 -4.22
C PHE A 138 3.19 -12.43 -2.77
N LEU A 139 4.18 -12.88 -2.01
CA LEU A 139 4.47 -12.39 -0.67
C LEU A 139 5.98 -12.49 -0.41
N VAL A 140 6.56 -11.40 0.08
CA VAL A 140 7.86 -11.41 0.73
C VAL A 140 7.63 -11.15 2.22
N ASP A 141 7.98 -12.12 3.07
CA ASP A 141 7.84 -12.04 4.52
C ASP A 141 9.22 -11.82 5.16
N PHE A 142 9.42 -10.68 5.83
CA PHE A 142 10.67 -10.32 6.50
C PHE A 142 10.71 -10.79 7.97
N GLY A 143 9.77 -11.62 8.41
CA GLY A 143 9.76 -12.15 9.78
C GLY A 143 10.90 -13.12 10.10
N GLY A 144 11.43 -13.81 9.08
CA GLY A 144 12.46 -14.84 9.21
C GLY A 144 13.90 -14.37 8.97
N GLU A 145 14.15 -13.06 8.95
CA GLU A 145 15.47 -12.51 8.64
C GLU A 145 16.55 -12.93 9.68
N PRO A 146 17.83 -13.06 9.30
CA PRO A 146 18.88 -13.67 10.16
C PRO A 146 19.13 -12.98 11.50
N TYR A 147 18.80 -11.69 11.60
CA TYR A 147 19.03 -10.86 12.79
C TYR A 147 17.73 -10.45 13.49
N GLY A 148 16.66 -11.20 13.25
CA GLY A 148 15.32 -10.90 13.72
C GLY A 148 14.48 -10.15 12.68
N PRO A 149 13.21 -9.84 13.00
CA PRO A 149 12.25 -9.38 12.01
C PRO A 149 12.68 -8.09 11.31
N GLY A 150 12.70 -8.13 9.98
CA GLY A 150 13.01 -7.00 9.11
C GLY A 150 11.78 -6.11 8.84
N LEU A 151 12.06 -4.85 8.49
CA LEU A 151 11.05 -3.82 8.23
C LEU A 151 11.29 -3.21 6.85
N PRO A 152 10.58 -3.69 5.80
CA PRO A 152 10.77 -3.20 4.44
C PRO A 152 10.20 -1.81 4.25
N HIS A 153 10.96 -0.95 3.57
CA HIS A 153 10.59 0.42 3.24
C HIS A 153 10.57 0.59 1.71
N GLU A 154 11.52 1.33 1.14
CA GLU A 154 11.59 1.59 -0.30
C GLU A 154 12.02 0.37 -1.12
N MET A 155 11.45 0.25 -2.31
CA MET A 155 11.73 -0.80 -3.30
C MET A 155 12.17 -0.12 -4.59
N ARG A 156 13.18 -0.67 -5.28
CA ARG A 156 13.63 -0.16 -6.58
C ARG A 156 13.71 -1.27 -7.59
N TYR A 157 13.19 -1.05 -8.79
CA TYR A 157 13.21 -2.05 -9.84
C TYR A 157 14.55 -2.04 -10.57
N PRO A 158 15.09 -3.22 -10.92
CA PRO A 158 16.19 -3.30 -11.88
C PRO A 158 15.73 -2.70 -13.23
N GLY A 159 16.39 -1.63 -13.67
CA GLY A 159 16.09 -0.98 -14.95
C GLY A 159 15.10 0.19 -14.88
N GLY A 160 14.73 0.64 -13.68
CA GLY A 160 13.91 1.84 -13.48
C GLY A 160 12.43 1.53 -13.23
N ASP A 161 11.76 2.49 -12.62
CA ASP A 161 10.36 2.43 -12.20
C ASP A 161 9.73 3.84 -12.22
N CYS A 162 8.43 3.93 -11.93
CA CYS A 162 7.68 5.19 -12.06
C CYS A 162 8.13 6.31 -11.10
N THR A 163 9.07 6.06 -10.19
CA THR A 163 9.55 7.04 -9.20
C THR A 163 11.06 7.26 -9.26
N SER A 164 11.82 6.46 -10.02
CA SER A 164 13.28 6.58 -10.11
C SER A 164 13.80 7.43 -11.27
N ASP A 165 13.01 7.59 -12.34
CA ASP A 165 13.49 8.14 -13.60
C ASP A 165 12.77 9.43 -14.01
N ILE A 166 13.52 10.35 -14.62
CA ILE A 166 12.98 11.55 -15.28
C ILE A 166 13.29 11.45 -16.77
N TRP A 167 12.25 11.47 -17.59
CA TRP A 167 12.35 11.29 -19.03
C TRP A 167 12.53 12.64 -19.73
N LEU A 168 13.63 12.79 -20.47
CA LEU A 168 13.83 13.90 -21.39
C LEU A 168 13.43 13.43 -22.79
N VAL A 169 12.44 14.09 -23.39
CA VAL A 169 12.09 13.91 -24.80
C VAL A 169 12.86 14.94 -25.61
N ASN A 170 13.61 14.48 -26.61
CA ASN A 170 14.15 15.37 -27.63
C ASN A 170 12.98 15.88 -28.49
N GLU A 171 12.87 17.19 -28.60
CA GLU A 171 11.94 17.87 -29.51
C GLU A 171 12.25 17.60 -30.98
#